data_AF-A0A140EJL7-F1
#
_entry.id   AF-A0A140EJL7-F1
#
_cell.length_a   1.000
_cell.length_b   1.000
_cell.length_c   1.000
_cell.angle_alpha   90.00
_cell.angle_beta   90.00
_cell.angle_gamma   90.00
#
_symmetry.space_group_name_H-M   'P 1'
#
loop_
_entity.id
_entity.type
_entity.pdbx_description
1 polymer ?
#
loop_
_entity_poly.entity_id
_entity_poly.type
_entity_poly.pdbx_seq_one_letter_code
_entity_poly.pdbx_strand_id
1 'polypeptide(L)'
;YYAPFESGMNAPHTEVYMHEMPGGQYSNLQQQAKAVGLGDRFDEVKVMYRRVNDMFGDIVKVTPSSKVVGDMALFMVQNHLTEQDVLERGHAMDFPGSVVEMFSGDLGQPYGGFPKKLQKI
;
A
#
# COMPACT_ATOMS: atom_id res chain seq x y z
N TYR A 1 -13.67 -2.43 -28.89
CA TYR A 1 -14.04 -1.22 -28.12
C TYR A 1 -13.24 -1.08 -26.83
N TYR A 2 -13.07 -2.12 -26.00
CA TYR A 2 -12.40 -1.99 -24.68
C TYR A 2 -10.92 -2.37 -24.61
N ALA A 3 -10.30 -2.81 -25.70
CA ALA A 3 -8.90 -3.24 -25.73
C ALA A 3 -7.89 -2.22 -25.12
N PRO A 4 -8.05 -0.89 -25.27
CA PRO A 4 -7.14 0.07 -24.62
C PRO A 4 -7.23 0.11 -23.08
N PHE A 5 -8.27 -0.45 -22.48
CA PHE A 5 -8.48 -0.49 -21.03
C PHE A 5 -8.11 -1.84 -20.41
N GLU A 6 -7.71 -2.81 -21.22
CA GLU A 6 -7.26 -4.12 -20.74
C GLU A 6 -5.97 -3.97 -19.93
N SER A 7 -5.95 -4.54 -18.71
CA SER A 7 -4.75 -4.57 -17.87
C SER A 7 -3.69 -5.56 -18.38
N GLY A 8 -4.04 -6.39 -19.37
CA GLY A 8 -3.19 -7.41 -19.97
C GLY A 8 -3.02 -8.68 -19.12
N MET A 9 -3.67 -8.78 -17.95
CA MET A 9 -3.56 -9.92 -17.04
C MET A 9 -4.82 -10.80 -17.09
N ASN A 10 -4.87 -11.72 -18.07
CA ASN A 10 -5.93 -12.72 -18.22
C ASN A 10 -5.41 -14.15 -17.96
N ALA A 11 -4.70 -14.33 -16.84
CA ALA A 11 -4.13 -15.61 -16.42
C ALA A 11 -4.16 -15.74 -14.89
N PRO A 12 -4.16 -16.98 -14.35
CA PRO A 12 -4.01 -17.19 -12.91
C PRO A 12 -2.74 -16.54 -12.37
N HIS A 13 -2.85 -15.89 -11.21
CA HIS A 13 -1.74 -15.19 -10.57
C HIS A 13 -1.65 -15.58 -9.09
N THR A 14 -0.73 -16.49 -8.77
CA THR A 14 -0.63 -17.10 -7.43
C THR A 14 -0.04 -16.16 -6.39
N GLU A 15 0.67 -15.10 -6.78
CA GLU A 15 1.23 -14.14 -5.83
C GLU A 15 0.16 -13.36 -5.05
N VAL A 16 -1.12 -13.47 -5.44
CA VAL A 16 -2.25 -12.92 -4.67
C VAL A 16 -2.27 -13.41 -3.23
N TYR A 17 -1.77 -14.63 -2.96
CA TYR A 17 -1.64 -15.16 -1.61
C TYR A 17 -0.53 -14.49 -0.79
N MET A 18 0.40 -13.78 -1.44
CA MET A 18 1.51 -13.08 -0.80
C MET A 18 1.16 -11.62 -0.55
N HIS A 19 0.72 -10.91 -1.59
CA HIS A 19 0.47 -9.46 -1.50
C HIS A 19 -0.98 -9.14 -1.10
N GLU A 20 -1.92 -10.08 -1.27
CA GLU A 20 -3.31 -9.95 -0.84
C GLU A 20 -4.02 -8.70 -1.39
N MET A 21 -3.63 -8.26 -2.59
CA MET A 21 -4.25 -7.11 -3.24
C MET A 21 -5.56 -7.56 -3.89
N PRO A 22 -6.67 -6.85 -3.64
CA PRO A 22 -7.86 -7.00 -4.48
C PRO A 22 -7.54 -6.71 -5.95
N GLY A 23 -8.21 -7.39 -6.90
CA GLY A 23 -7.88 -7.26 -8.33
C GLY A 23 -7.92 -5.82 -8.87
N GLY A 24 -8.91 -5.03 -8.44
CA GLY A 24 -8.99 -3.61 -8.79
C GLY A 24 -7.83 -2.78 -8.20
N GLN A 25 -7.40 -3.09 -6.97
CA GLN A 25 -6.24 -2.45 -6.35
C GLN A 25 -4.96 -2.78 -7.11
N TYR A 26 -4.76 -4.03 -7.53
CA TYR A 26 -3.57 -4.43 -8.28
C TYR A 26 -3.39 -3.61 -9.56
N SER A 27 -4.45 -3.54 -10.38
CA SER A 27 -4.39 -2.83 -11.67
C SER A 27 -4.21 -1.33 -11.47
N ASN A 28 -4.90 -0.73 -10.49
CA ASN A 28 -4.75 0.68 -10.17
C ASN A 28 -3.34 1.00 -9.65
N LEU A 29 -2.82 0.20 -8.72
CA LEU A 29 -1.50 0.41 -8.12
C LEU A 29 -0.39 0.27 -9.17
N GLN A 30 -0.55 -0.63 -10.14
CA GLN A 30 0.39 -0.76 -11.25
C GLN A 30 0.44 0.51 -12.12
N GLN A 31 -0.72 1.12 -12.41
CA GLN A 31 -0.77 2.37 -13.16
C GLN A 31 -0.22 3.55 -12.34
N GLN A 32 -0.51 3.60 -11.04
CA GLN A 32 0.06 4.60 -10.13
C GLN A 32 1.60 4.48 -10.05
N ALA A 33 2.13 3.27 -9.90
CA ALA A 33 3.58 3.02 -9.91
C ALA A 33 4.23 3.53 -11.20
N LYS A 34 3.62 3.26 -12.37
CA LYS A 34 4.09 3.80 -13.66
C LYS A 34 4.09 5.33 -13.68
N ALA A 35 3.02 5.96 -13.17
CA ALA A 35 2.88 7.42 -13.17
C ALA A 35 3.93 8.12 -12.30
N VAL A 36 4.46 7.46 -11.27
CA VAL A 36 5.51 8.00 -10.38
C VAL A 36 6.92 7.49 -10.71
N GLY A 37 7.11 6.83 -11.87
CA GLY A 37 8.42 6.34 -12.31
C GLY A 37 8.89 5.05 -11.66
N LEU A 38 7.99 4.32 -10.99
CA LEU A 38 8.25 3.01 -10.35
C LEU A 38 7.71 1.83 -11.17
N GLY A 39 7.35 2.04 -12.44
CA GLY A 39 6.78 0.99 -13.29
C GLY A 39 7.65 -0.27 -13.39
N ASP A 40 8.96 -0.09 -13.58
CA ASP A 40 9.94 -1.19 -13.68
C ASP A 40 10.28 -1.82 -12.31
N ARG A 41 9.85 -1.20 -11.21
CA ARG A 41 10.05 -1.65 -9.83
C ARG A 41 8.74 -2.15 -9.20
N PHE A 42 7.76 -2.51 -10.01
CA PHE A 42 6.44 -2.91 -9.49
C PHE A 42 6.50 -4.17 -8.61
N ASP A 43 7.45 -5.08 -8.86
CA ASP A 43 7.67 -6.22 -7.98
C ASP A 43 8.12 -5.80 -6.57
N GLU A 44 8.97 -4.78 -6.45
CA GLU A 44 9.32 -4.18 -5.15
C GLU A 44 8.10 -3.56 -4.46
N VAL A 45 7.21 -2.92 -5.24
CA VAL A 45 5.95 -2.37 -4.72
C VAL A 45 5.03 -3.47 -4.19
N LYS A 46 4.91 -4.63 -4.87
CA LYS A 46 4.13 -5.77 -4.37
C LYS A 46 4.67 -6.30 -3.04
N VAL A 47 5.98 -6.43 -2.92
CA VAL A 47 6.63 -6.85 -1.66
C VAL A 47 6.42 -5.82 -0.57
N MET A 48 6.59 -4.53 -0.87
CA MET A 48 6.38 -3.46 0.08
C MET A 48 4.92 -3.38 0.54
N TYR A 49 3.95 -3.66 -0.35
CA TYR A 49 2.54 -3.71 -0.02
C TYR A 49 2.25 -4.73 1.10
N ARG A 50 2.86 -5.92 1.04
CA ARG A 50 2.75 -6.91 2.13
C ARG A 50 3.39 -6.40 3.42
N ARG A 51 4.59 -5.83 3.33
CA ARG A 51 5.32 -5.30 4.49
C ARG A 51 4.54 -4.19 5.19
N VAL A 52 3.96 -3.27 4.43
CA VAL A 52 3.07 -2.21 4.95
C VAL A 52 1.85 -2.81 5.65
N ASN A 53 1.23 -3.85 5.08
CA ASN A 53 0.13 -4.53 5.75
C ASN A 53 0.54 -5.07 7.13
N ASP A 54 1.72 -5.68 7.24
CA ASP A 54 2.27 -6.14 8.50
C ASP A 54 2.55 -4.98 9.46
N MET A 55 3.14 -3.88 8.97
CA MET A 55 3.37 -2.65 9.75
C MET A 55 2.08 -2.06 10.32
N PHE A 56 0.98 -2.15 9.57
CA PHE A 56 -0.32 -1.60 9.95
C PHE A 56 -1.11 -2.52 10.89
N GLY A 57 -0.57 -3.71 11.21
CA GLY A 57 -1.18 -4.66 12.12
C GLY A 57 -2.06 -5.71 11.43
N ASP A 58 -1.73 -6.07 10.20
CA ASP A 58 -2.42 -7.09 9.39
C ASP A 58 -3.92 -6.82 9.20
N ILE A 59 -4.20 -5.72 8.49
CA ILE A 59 -5.56 -5.22 8.32
C ILE A 59 -6.32 -5.92 7.20
N VAL A 60 -7.66 -5.82 7.25
CA VAL A 60 -8.50 -6.16 6.10
C VAL A 60 -8.26 -5.13 4.99
N LYS A 61 -7.90 -5.60 3.79
CA LYS A 61 -7.57 -4.78 2.62
C LYS A 61 -8.70 -4.85 1.59
N VAL A 62 -9.61 -3.89 1.66
CA VAL A 62 -10.65 -3.64 0.66
C VAL A 62 -10.82 -2.13 0.51
N THR A 63 -11.46 -1.64 -0.54
CA THR A 63 -11.70 -0.20 -0.68
C THR A 63 -12.43 0.35 0.57
N PRO A 64 -11.93 1.42 1.22
CA PRO A 64 -10.76 2.22 0.87
C PRO A 64 -9.41 1.81 1.53
N SER A 65 -9.38 0.92 2.53
CA SER A 65 -8.14 0.51 3.23
C SER A 65 -7.06 -0.08 2.30
N SER A 66 -7.45 -0.80 1.24
CA SER A 66 -6.50 -1.34 0.26
C SER A 66 -5.72 -0.24 -0.48
N LYS A 67 -6.34 0.93 -0.68
CA LYS A 67 -5.70 2.11 -1.24
C LYS A 67 -4.66 2.67 -0.26
N VAL A 68 -5.00 2.77 1.02
CA VAL A 68 -4.10 3.31 2.05
C VAL A 68 -2.78 2.51 2.10
N VAL A 69 -2.88 1.17 2.07
CA VAL A 69 -1.70 0.29 2.01
C VAL A 69 -0.89 0.52 0.72
N GLY A 70 -1.58 0.76 -0.40
CA GLY A 70 -0.96 1.04 -1.70
C GLY A 70 -0.20 2.37 -1.73
N ASP A 71 -0.83 3.45 -1.25
CA ASP A 71 -0.23 4.77 -1.18
C ASP A 71 1.04 4.76 -0.31
N MET A 72 0.99 4.07 0.84
CA MET A 72 2.16 3.90 1.71
C MET A 72 3.26 3.05 1.06
N ALA A 73 2.90 1.97 0.36
CA ALA A 73 3.88 1.13 -0.32
C ALA A 73 4.63 1.90 -1.42
N LEU A 74 3.91 2.69 -2.22
CA LEU A 74 4.52 3.58 -3.22
C LEU A 74 5.44 4.61 -2.56
N PHE A 75 4.97 5.27 -1.49
CA PHE A 75 5.74 6.25 -0.74
C PHE A 75 7.07 5.66 -0.23
N MET A 76 7.03 4.47 0.37
CA MET A 76 8.22 3.82 0.90
C MET A 76 9.20 3.40 -0.21
N VAL A 77 8.73 2.83 -1.31
CA VAL A 77 9.60 2.43 -2.43
C VAL A 77 10.23 3.64 -3.12
N GLN A 78 9.46 4.72 -3.27
CA GLN A 78 9.92 5.97 -3.88
C GLN A 78 11.01 6.65 -3.04
N ASN A 79 10.86 6.63 -1.72
CA ASN A 79 11.79 7.28 -0.79
C ASN A 79 12.87 6.32 -0.24
N HIS A 80 12.97 5.10 -0.77
CA HIS A 80 13.93 4.07 -0.33
C HIS A 80 13.86 3.78 1.17
N LEU A 81 12.64 3.70 1.71
CA LEU A 81 12.39 3.52 3.15
C LEU A 81 12.15 2.05 3.50
N THR A 82 12.70 1.65 4.64
CA THR A 82 12.33 0.44 5.38
C THR A 82 11.30 0.74 6.47
N GLU A 83 10.71 -0.28 7.07
CA GLU A 83 9.81 -0.12 8.22
C GLU A 83 10.54 0.51 9.41
N GLN A 84 11.82 0.16 9.59
CA GLN A 84 12.66 0.73 10.63
C GLN A 84 12.85 2.23 10.40
N ASP A 85 13.08 2.66 9.16
CA ASP A 85 13.20 4.09 8.83
C ASP A 85 11.93 4.85 9.18
N VAL A 86 10.76 4.30 8.87
CA VAL A 86 9.47 4.90 9.23
C VAL A 86 9.31 5.00 10.75
N LEU A 87 9.69 3.95 11.49
CA LEU A 87 9.57 3.91 12.95
C LEU A 87 10.57 4.81 13.69
N GLU A 88 11.72 5.12 13.09
CA GLU A 88 12.79 5.91 13.70
C GLU A 88 12.78 7.36 13.26
N ARG A 89 12.47 7.61 11.97
CA ARG A 89 12.58 8.93 11.33
C ARG A 89 11.24 9.48 10.85
N GLY A 90 10.14 8.77 11.07
CA GLY A 90 8.82 9.14 10.53
C GLY A 90 8.29 10.49 11.01
N HIS A 91 8.73 10.99 12.17
CA HIS A 91 8.33 12.32 12.67
C HIS A 91 8.76 13.50 11.77
N ALA A 92 9.72 13.27 10.87
CA ALA A 92 10.18 14.26 9.90
C ALA A 92 9.66 13.97 8.48
N MET A 93 8.75 13.01 8.32
CA MET A 93 8.20 12.59 7.03
C MET A 93 6.78 13.12 6.84
N ASP A 94 6.47 13.57 5.64
CA ASP A 94 5.11 13.89 5.23
C ASP A 94 4.44 12.63 4.66
N PHE A 95 3.70 11.91 5.50
CA PHE A 95 2.98 10.71 5.07
C PHE A 95 1.85 11.03 4.07
N PRO A 96 1.49 10.08 3.19
CA PRO A 96 0.33 10.23 2.32
C PRO A 96 -0.94 10.54 3.14
N GLY A 97 -1.76 11.47 2.67
CA GLY A 97 -2.96 11.91 3.40
C GLY A 97 -3.92 10.76 3.77
N SER A 98 -4.05 9.77 2.89
CA SER A 98 -4.88 8.57 3.13
C SER A 98 -4.39 7.72 4.33
N VAL A 99 -3.09 7.73 4.60
CA VAL A 99 -2.50 7.06 5.77
C VAL A 99 -2.83 7.84 7.03
N VAL A 100 -2.66 9.16 7.02
CA VAL A 100 -3.00 10.03 8.14
C VAL A 100 -4.49 9.92 8.50
N GLU A 101 -5.38 9.95 7.50
CA GLU A 101 -6.83 9.75 7.65
C GLU A 101 -7.19 8.36 8.21
N MET A 102 -6.47 7.31 7.82
CA MET A 102 -6.71 5.98 8.39
C MET A 102 -6.34 5.94 9.87
N PHE A 103 -5.15 6.46 10.23
CA PHE A 103 -4.63 6.40 11.60
C PHE A 103 -5.27 7.43 12.55
N SER A 104 -5.90 8.49 12.03
CA SER A 104 -6.79 9.39 12.79
C SER A 104 -8.11 8.69 13.18
N GLY A 105 -8.46 7.62 12.46
CA GLY A 105 -9.68 6.83 12.67
C GLY A 105 -10.83 7.19 11.74
N ASP A 106 -10.60 7.99 10.69
CA ASP A 106 -11.65 8.41 9.75
C ASP A 106 -12.21 7.24 8.92
N LEU A 107 -11.45 6.15 8.81
CA LEU A 107 -11.88 4.88 8.19
C LEU A 107 -12.44 3.87 9.21
N GLY A 108 -12.61 4.27 10.46
CA GLY A 108 -13.01 3.39 11.57
C GLY A 108 -11.82 2.79 12.32
N GLN A 109 -12.05 1.68 13.02
CA GLN A 109 -11.05 1.01 13.85
C GLN A 109 -10.81 -0.42 13.34
N PRO A 110 -9.55 -0.82 13.10
CA PRO A 110 -9.24 -2.19 12.73
C PRO A 110 -9.42 -3.11 13.94
N TYR A 111 -9.58 -4.41 13.66
CA TYR A 111 -9.51 -5.43 14.69
C TYR A 111 -8.17 -5.33 15.44
N GLY A 112 -8.20 -5.39 16.78
CA GLY A 112 -7.01 -5.22 17.62
C GLY A 112 -6.50 -3.77 17.75
N GLY A 113 -7.10 -2.82 17.02
CA GLY A 113 -6.70 -1.42 16.99
C GLY A 113 -5.37 -1.18 16.27
N PHE A 114 -5.00 0.10 16.13
CA PHE A 114 -3.76 0.47 15.44
C PHE A 114 -2.50 0.20 16.28
N PRO A 115 -1.38 -0.19 15.65
CA PRO A 115 -0.06 -0.21 16.30
C PRO A 115 0.30 1.15 16.89
N LYS A 116 0.33 1.24 18.24
CA LYS A 116 0.37 2.52 18.96
C LYS A 116 1.62 3.35 18.76
N LYS A 117 2.75 2.72 18.47
CA LYS A 117 3.98 3.46 18.15
C LYS A 117 3.83 4.16 16.80
N LEU A 118 3.39 3.42 15.77
CA LEU A 118 3.20 3.96 14.42
C LEU A 118 2.09 5.01 14.37
N GLN A 119 0.98 4.81 15.09
CA GLN A 119 -0.13 5.78 15.15
C GLN A 119 0.29 7.15 15.72
N LYS A 120 1.34 7.21 16.54
CA LYS A 120 1.83 8.46 17.16
C LYS A 120 2.85 9.20 16.30
N ILE A 121 3.45 8.49 15.34
CA ILE A 121 4.50 9.03 14.46
C ILE A 121 3.83 9.93 13.43
#